data_AF-A0A918PA77-F1
#
_entry.id   AF-A0A918PA77-F1
#
_cell.length_a   1.000
_cell.length_b   1.000
_cell.length_c   1.000
_cell.angle_alpha   90.00
_cell.angle_beta   90.00
_cell.angle_gamma   90.00
#
_symmetry.space_group_name_H-M   'P 1'
#
loop_
_entity.id
_entity.type
_entity.pdbx_description
1 polymer ?
#
loop_
_entity_poly.entity_id
_entity_poly.type
_entity_poly.pdbx_seq_one_letter_code
_entity_poly.pdbx_strand_id
1 'polypeptide(L)'
;MTSSGNLVADLDGDGTADHVSSSSLTGADLTITFGAGAGAGAEDGRGTKVGPRDLVGDRGEDAEDVLAVVADFDQDGWNDLFVVATDAFGGDDALEPDVSELRLGPFSARGRGQSDHHVDLTEPRAVAVADYNDDRYPDLASYGHEGDGVYMTWARLGSEEGLDRKPDEMNRRYMREADQTDQKTPESLPEADPTTFYPPCDGDGDGDGSAAKEPPKSRQRAAKESAPADTARVAVT
;
A
#
# COMPACT_ATOMS: atom_id res chain seq x y z
N MET A 1 16.93 -9.37 -13.37
CA MET A 1 16.22 -9.68 -12.12
C MET A 1 16.94 -8.92 -11.02
N THR A 2 16.48 -7.73 -10.66
CA THR A 2 17.16 -6.90 -9.65
C THR A 2 16.55 -7.16 -8.30
N SER A 3 17.41 -7.53 -7.35
CA SER A 3 17.23 -7.76 -5.91
C SER A 3 16.63 -6.58 -5.11
N SER A 4 15.81 -5.73 -5.73
CA SER A 4 15.22 -4.54 -5.12
C SER A 4 14.08 -3.99 -6.01
N GLY A 5 12.83 -4.20 -5.59
CA GLY A 5 11.74 -3.21 -5.58
C GLY A 5 11.36 -2.39 -6.81
N ASN A 6 11.73 -2.76 -8.05
CA ASN A 6 11.35 -1.99 -9.24
C ASN A 6 10.03 -2.51 -9.84
N LEU A 7 8.91 -1.83 -9.55
CA LEU A 7 7.59 -2.09 -10.13
C LEU A 7 7.26 -1.03 -11.18
N VAL A 8 6.64 -1.44 -12.29
CA VAL A 8 6.13 -0.54 -13.33
C VAL A 8 4.64 -0.82 -13.54
N ALA A 9 3.79 0.14 -13.22
CA ALA A 9 2.33 0.01 -13.29
C ALA A 9 1.67 1.39 -13.40
N ASP A 10 0.43 1.46 -13.86
CA ASP A 10 -0.41 2.65 -13.75
C ASP A 10 -1.01 2.68 -12.33
N LEU A 11 -0.50 3.55 -11.46
CA LEU A 11 -0.88 3.59 -10.04
C LEU A 11 -2.05 4.55 -9.78
N ASP A 12 -2.18 5.61 -10.58
CA ASP A 12 -3.20 6.65 -10.41
C ASP A 12 -4.36 6.57 -11.41
N GLY A 13 -4.29 5.62 -12.35
CA GLY A 13 -5.34 5.35 -13.35
C GLY A 13 -5.36 6.36 -14.49
N ASP A 14 -4.28 7.10 -14.72
CA ASP A 14 -4.18 8.09 -15.79
C ASP A 14 -3.83 7.49 -17.17
N GLY A 15 -3.51 6.19 -17.22
CA GLY A 15 -3.13 5.46 -18.43
C GLY A 15 -1.64 5.58 -18.80
N THR A 16 -0.83 6.21 -17.95
CA THR A 16 0.63 6.31 -18.07
C THR A 16 1.30 5.35 -17.10
N ALA A 17 2.44 4.78 -17.50
CA ALA A 17 3.22 3.95 -16.60
C ALA A 17 3.94 4.79 -15.54
N ASP A 18 3.80 4.37 -14.29
CA ASP A 18 4.52 4.87 -13.13
C ASP A 18 5.59 3.86 -12.71
N HIS A 19 6.60 4.36 -12.00
CA HIS A 19 7.72 3.54 -11.55
C HIS A 19 7.84 3.61 -10.03
N VAL A 20 7.79 2.46 -9.37
CA VAL A 20 8.11 2.31 -7.96
C VAL A 20 9.50 1.73 -7.84
N SER A 21 10.31 2.27 -6.94
CA SER A 21 11.63 1.78 -6.57
C SER A 21 11.81 1.91 -5.07
N SER A 22 12.60 1.04 -4.46
CA SER A 22 13.02 1.21 -3.07
C SER A 22 14.48 0.83 -2.92
N SER A 23 15.28 1.72 -2.32
CA SER A 23 16.70 1.45 -2.06
C SER A 23 16.93 0.66 -0.77
N SER A 24 15.89 0.47 0.05
CA SER A 24 15.87 -0.40 1.22
C SER A 24 14.58 -1.20 1.28
N LEU A 25 14.55 -2.28 2.07
CA LEU A 25 13.37 -3.12 2.24
C LEU A 25 12.48 -2.65 3.41
N THR A 26 12.68 -1.44 3.93
CA THR A 26 12.03 -0.98 5.17
C THR A 26 10.81 -0.08 4.94
N GLY A 27 10.46 0.21 3.68
CA GLY A 27 9.38 1.13 3.31
C GLY A 27 9.72 2.62 3.50
N ALA A 28 10.82 2.95 4.16
CA ALA A 28 11.27 4.33 4.36
C ALA A 28 11.81 4.98 3.08
N ASP A 29 12.50 4.18 2.25
CA ASP A 29 13.16 4.67 1.03
C ASP A 29 12.34 4.39 -0.25
N LEU A 30 11.03 4.19 -0.11
CA LEU A 30 10.12 4.08 -1.26
C LEU A 30 10.22 5.34 -2.10
N THR A 31 10.26 5.17 -3.40
CA THR A 31 10.24 6.23 -4.39
C THR A 31 9.25 5.84 -5.48
N ILE A 32 8.24 6.67 -5.70
CA ILE A 32 7.32 6.55 -6.83
C ILE A 32 7.58 7.68 -7.80
N THR A 33 7.63 7.39 -9.10
CA THR A 33 7.69 8.38 -10.16
C THR A 33 6.44 8.25 -11.03
N PHE A 34 5.47 9.15 -10.82
CA PHE A 34 4.23 9.20 -11.58
C PHE A 34 4.46 9.79 -12.98
N GLY A 35 3.87 9.20 -14.02
CA GLY A 35 3.98 9.66 -15.40
C GLY A 35 5.37 9.48 -16.01
N ALA A 36 6.13 8.48 -15.57
CA ALA A 36 7.48 8.18 -16.09
C ALA A 36 7.48 7.46 -17.46
N GLY A 37 6.30 7.15 -18.01
CA GLY A 37 6.15 6.48 -19.30
C GLY A 37 6.68 7.29 -20.51
N ALA A 38 7.50 6.63 -21.34
CA ALA A 38 7.88 7.08 -22.68
C ALA A 38 6.72 6.89 -23.68
N GLY A 39 5.61 7.59 -23.48
CA GLY A 39 4.50 7.69 -24.43
C GLY A 39 4.60 8.95 -25.29
N ALA A 40 4.14 8.89 -26.54
CA ALA A 40 4.09 10.01 -27.47
C ALA A 40 3.11 11.09 -26.97
N GLY A 41 3.57 11.92 -26.04
CA GLY A 41 2.76 12.92 -25.34
C GLY A 41 3.37 13.41 -24.02
N ALA A 42 4.44 12.78 -23.51
CA ALA A 42 5.20 13.27 -22.36
C ALA A 42 5.92 14.57 -22.73
N GLU A 43 5.28 15.72 -22.49
CA GLU A 43 5.94 17.01 -22.53
C GLU A 43 6.96 17.03 -21.36
N ASP A 44 8.24 16.94 -21.71
CA ASP A 44 9.44 17.02 -20.86
C ASP A 44 9.98 15.75 -20.17
N GLY A 45 9.34 14.58 -20.26
CA GLY A 45 9.94 13.31 -19.81
C GLY A 45 10.41 13.27 -18.34
N ARG A 46 9.85 14.13 -17.48
CA ARG A 46 10.13 14.18 -16.04
C ARG A 46 8.85 13.86 -15.29
N GLY A 47 8.66 12.59 -14.94
CA GLY A 47 7.59 12.19 -14.05
C GLY A 47 7.70 12.86 -12.67
N THR A 48 6.59 12.89 -11.92
CA THR A 48 6.55 13.45 -10.56
C THR A 48 7.09 12.44 -9.58
N LYS A 49 8.26 12.73 -9.00
CA LYS A 49 8.89 11.87 -8.00
C LYS A 49 8.35 12.19 -6.60
N VAL A 50 7.89 11.18 -5.88
CA VAL A 50 7.37 11.29 -4.51
C VAL A 50 7.91 10.18 -3.61
N GLY A 51 8.00 10.44 -2.31
CA GLY A 51 8.34 9.46 -1.27
C GLY A 51 7.22 9.29 -0.22
N PRO A 52 7.40 8.45 0.82
CA PRO A 52 6.37 8.20 1.83
C PRO A 52 5.78 9.47 2.45
N ARG A 53 6.63 10.48 2.70
CA ARG A 53 6.21 11.77 3.27
C ARG A 53 5.25 12.55 2.40
N ASP A 54 5.34 12.43 1.07
CA ASP A 54 4.40 13.07 0.16
C ASP A 54 3.07 12.30 0.08
N LEU A 55 3.12 10.99 0.33
CA LEU A 55 2.01 10.05 0.22
C LEU A 55 1.11 10.03 1.46
N VAL A 56 1.61 10.39 2.64
CA VAL A 56 0.83 10.31 3.89
C VAL A 56 -0.38 11.25 3.91
N GLY A 57 -0.33 12.35 3.16
CA GLY A 57 -1.38 13.37 3.12
C GLY A 57 -1.46 14.18 4.42
N ASP A 58 -2.48 15.05 4.50
CA ASP A 58 -2.56 16.10 5.52
C ASP A 58 -2.57 15.57 6.98
N ARG A 59 -3.02 14.33 7.23
CA ARG A 59 -3.09 13.77 8.59
C ARG A 59 -1.73 13.45 9.22
N GLY A 60 -0.72 13.16 8.39
CA GLY A 60 0.62 12.83 8.86
C GLY A 60 1.67 13.85 8.41
N GLU A 61 1.25 15.08 8.11
CA GLU A 61 2.17 16.13 7.64
C GLU A 61 3.27 16.45 8.67
N ASP A 62 2.91 16.39 9.94
CA ASP A 62 3.76 16.69 11.09
C ASP A 62 4.48 15.47 11.68
N ALA A 63 4.14 14.24 11.27
CA ALA A 63 4.77 13.03 11.77
C ALA A 63 6.29 13.05 11.54
N GLU A 64 7.10 12.33 12.30
CA GLU A 64 8.55 12.35 12.12
C GLU A 64 9.02 11.22 11.21
N ASP A 65 8.51 10.02 11.45
CA ASP A 65 8.79 8.83 10.66
C ASP A 65 7.58 8.48 9.77
N VAL A 66 7.80 8.30 8.48
CA VAL A 66 6.77 7.86 7.53
C VAL A 66 7.29 6.72 6.68
N LEU A 67 6.55 5.61 6.64
CA LEU A 67 6.87 4.42 5.88
C LEU A 67 5.74 4.12 4.90
N ALA A 68 6.09 3.58 3.73
CA ALA A 68 5.10 3.16 2.75
C ALA A 68 5.54 1.92 1.98
N VAL A 69 4.58 1.07 1.62
CA VAL A 69 4.76 -0.03 0.66
C VAL A 69 3.60 -0.05 -0.33
N VAL A 70 3.89 -0.58 -1.52
CA VAL A 70 2.92 -0.71 -2.61
C VAL A 70 2.77 -2.18 -2.93
N ALA A 71 1.55 -2.69 -2.86
CA ALA A 71 1.19 -4.03 -3.30
C ALA A 71 -0.27 -4.08 -3.75
N ASP A 72 -0.66 -5.01 -4.62
CA ASP A 72 -2.07 -5.35 -4.89
C ASP A 72 -2.57 -6.29 -3.77
N PHE A 73 -2.86 -5.72 -2.59
CA PHE A 73 -3.13 -6.47 -1.36
C PHE A 73 -4.47 -7.21 -1.42
N ASP A 74 -5.44 -6.71 -2.19
CA ASP A 74 -6.76 -7.33 -2.37
C ASP A 74 -6.90 -8.15 -3.66
N GLN A 75 -5.88 -8.13 -4.53
CA GLN A 75 -5.83 -8.85 -5.80
C GLN A 75 -6.95 -8.43 -6.76
N ASP A 76 -7.33 -7.15 -6.77
CA ASP A 76 -8.32 -6.57 -7.68
C ASP A 76 -7.71 -6.12 -9.03
N GLY A 77 -6.39 -6.09 -9.13
CA GLY A 77 -5.62 -5.70 -10.30
C GLY A 77 -5.11 -4.26 -10.26
N TRP A 78 -5.40 -3.50 -9.21
CA TRP A 78 -4.78 -2.21 -8.90
C TRP A 78 -3.78 -2.36 -7.77
N ASN A 79 -2.72 -1.56 -7.82
CA ASN A 79 -1.80 -1.50 -6.70
C ASN A 79 -2.37 -0.60 -5.61
N ASP A 80 -2.34 -1.09 -4.39
CA ASP A 80 -2.72 -0.37 -3.19
C ASP A 80 -1.49 0.26 -2.54
N LEU A 81 -1.75 1.19 -1.61
CA LEU A 81 -0.75 1.85 -0.80
C LEU A 81 -1.02 1.55 0.67
N PHE A 82 -0.07 0.89 1.33
CA PHE A 82 -0.02 0.95 2.79
C PHE A 82 0.89 2.10 3.21
N VAL A 83 0.41 2.97 4.09
CA VAL A 83 1.19 4.09 4.64
C VAL A 83 0.97 4.19 6.15
N VAL A 84 2.08 4.40 6.86
CA VAL A 84 2.08 4.59 8.30
C VAL A 84 2.98 5.76 8.68
N ALA A 85 2.53 6.55 9.64
CA ALA A 85 3.20 7.76 10.10
C ALA A 85 3.19 7.83 11.62
N THR A 86 4.35 8.05 12.19
CA THR A 86 4.56 8.02 13.64
C THR A 86 5.38 9.23 14.06
N ASP A 87 5.03 9.80 15.21
CA ASP A 87 5.81 10.85 15.85
C ASP A 87 7.22 10.38 16.25
N ALA A 88 8.08 11.34 16.63
CA ALA A 88 9.42 11.02 17.10
C ALA A 88 9.39 10.09 18.32
N PHE A 89 10.25 9.08 18.30
CA PHE A 89 10.46 8.15 19.41
C PHE A 89 10.55 8.85 20.77
N GLY A 90 9.63 8.49 21.67
CA GLY A 90 9.47 9.14 22.97
C GLY A 90 10.20 8.48 24.14
N GLY A 91 10.74 7.26 23.98
CA GLY A 91 11.37 6.49 25.05
C GLY A 91 10.79 5.08 25.18
N ASP A 92 10.58 4.63 26.42
CA ASP A 92 10.29 3.20 26.69
C ASP A 92 8.86 2.79 26.29
N ASP A 93 7.90 3.72 26.22
CA ASP A 93 6.53 3.41 25.80
C ASP A 93 6.41 3.47 24.28
N ALA A 94 5.73 2.49 23.70
CA ALA A 94 5.46 2.48 22.27
C ALA A 94 4.44 3.56 21.87
N LEU A 95 4.68 4.16 20.70
CA LEU A 95 3.77 5.15 20.11
C LEU A 95 2.68 4.49 19.26
N GLU A 96 1.46 5.04 19.35
CA GLU A 96 0.39 4.76 18.39
C GLU A 96 0.60 5.66 17.17
N PRO A 97 0.63 5.12 15.93
CA PRO A 97 0.79 5.93 14.72
C PRO A 97 -0.40 6.89 14.50
N ASP A 98 -0.12 8.13 14.08
CA ASP A 98 -1.16 9.09 13.67
C ASP A 98 -1.89 8.67 12.40
N VAL A 99 -1.17 7.98 11.53
CA VAL A 99 -1.69 7.36 10.30
C VAL A 99 -1.21 5.92 10.29
N SER A 100 -2.11 4.97 10.05
CA SER A 100 -1.78 3.58 9.74
C SER A 100 -2.92 3.03 8.89
N GLU A 101 -2.79 3.16 7.57
CA GLU A 101 -3.89 3.00 6.62
C GLU A 101 -3.45 2.14 5.44
N LEU A 102 -4.29 1.15 5.08
CA LEU A 102 -4.29 0.61 3.73
C LEU A 102 -5.23 1.47 2.88
N ARG A 103 -4.75 1.91 1.72
CA ARG A 103 -5.47 2.74 0.77
C ARG A 103 -5.57 2.00 -0.56
N LEU A 104 -6.78 1.59 -0.90
CA LEU A 104 -7.03 0.78 -2.08
C LEU A 104 -6.87 1.60 -3.36
N GLY A 105 -6.21 0.99 -4.34
CA GLY A 105 -5.89 1.59 -5.62
C GLY A 105 -7.12 1.91 -6.49
N PRO A 106 -6.94 2.67 -7.58
CA PRO A 106 -5.78 3.54 -7.85
C PRO A 106 -5.62 4.67 -6.82
N PHE A 107 -4.39 5.14 -6.61
CA PHE A 107 -4.07 6.21 -5.66
C PHE A 107 -3.23 7.35 -6.28
N SER A 108 -3.50 8.57 -5.84
CA SER A 108 -2.82 9.79 -6.34
C SER A 108 -1.40 9.99 -5.79
N ALA A 109 -0.66 10.94 -6.34
CA ALA A 109 0.65 11.38 -5.82
C ALA A 109 0.65 11.93 -4.38
N ARG A 110 -0.52 12.18 -3.77
CA ARG A 110 -0.68 12.47 -2.34
C ARG A 110 -1.18 11.27 -1.52
N GLY A 111 -1.09 10.08 -2.11
CA GLY A 111 -1.51 8.81 -1.53
C GLY A 111 -3.01 8.65 -1.32
N ARG A 112 -3.88 9.52 -1.85
CA ARG A 112 -5.34 9.34 -1.74
C ARG A 112 -5.79 8.20 -2.67
N GLY A 113 -6.29 7.10 -2.11
CA GLY A 113 -6.90 5.96 -2.82
C GLY A 113 -8.42 6.10 -3.04
N GLN A 114 -9.04 5.06 -3.59
CA GLN A 114 -10.51 4.98 -3.79
C GLN A 114 -11.26 4.77 -2.47
N SER A 115 -10.66 4.00 -1.57
CA SER A 115 -11.11 3.78 -0.20
C SER A 115 -9.91 3.51 0.69
N ASP A 116 -10.12 3.60 2.00
CA ASP A 116 -9.10 3.29 2.98
C ASP A 116 -9.69 2.56 4.18
N HIS A 117 -8.83 1.85 4.91
CA HIS A 117 -9.13 1.43 6.26
C HIS A 117 -7.89 1.41 7.14
N HIS A 118 -8.14 1.56 8.44
CA HIS A 118 -7.11 1.50 9.45
C HIS A 118 -6.58 0.07 9.64
N VAL A 119 -5.27 -0.03 9.78
CA VAL A 119 -4.55 -1.26 10.12
C VAL A 119 -3.84 -1.01 11.45
N ASP A 120 -4.23 -1.70 12.51
CA ASP A 120 -3.64 -1.56 13.83
C ASP A 120 -2.14 -1.96 13.74
N LEU A 121 -1.22 -1.03 14.00
CA LEU A 121 0.22 -1.27 14.16
C LEU A 121 0.73 -0.51 15.38
N THR A 122 1.81 -0.99 15.97
CA THR A 122 2.49 -0.37 17.11
C THR A 122 3.86 0.12 16.66
N GLU A 123 4.15 1.41 16.82
CA GLU A 123 5.41 2.10 16.50
C GLU A 123 6.32 1.41 15.46
N PRO A 124 5.87 1.31 14.19
CA PRO A 124 6.63 0.63 13.16
C PRO A 124 7.89 1.43 12.78
N ARG A 125 9.00 0.71 12.66
CA ARG A 125 10.31 1.20 12.21
C ARG A 125 10.66 0.75 10.80
N ALA A 126 10.06 -0.35 10.37
CA ALA A 126 10.19 -0.84 9.01
C ALA A 126 8.94 -1.62 8.61
N VAL A 127 8.55 -1.52 7.35
CA VAL A 127 7.49 -2.34 6.75
C VAL A 127 7.95 -2.93 5.42
N ALA A 128 7.46 -4.13 5.13
CA ALA A 128 7.74 -4.85 3.89
C ALA A 128 6.51 -5.62 3.42
N VAL A 129 6.40 -5.83 2.11
CA VAL A 129 5.48 -6.79 1.53
C VAL A 129 6.04 -8.19 1.75
N ALA A 130 5.20 -9.13 2.18
CA ALA A 130 5.60 -10.49 2.53
C ALA A 130 4.63 -11.53 1.93
N ASP A 131 5.05 -12.78 1.92
CA ASP A 131 4.21 -13.95 1.69
C ASP A 131 4.39 -14.90 2.88
N TYR A 132 3.58 -14.75 3.93
CA TYR A 132 3.71 -15.55 5.14
C TYR A 132 2.96 -16.88 5.06
N ASN A 133 1.91 -16.96 4.24
CA ASN A 133 0.99 -18.09 4.23
C ASN A 133 0.90 -18.80 2.86
N ASP A 134 1.76 -18.44 1.91
CA ASP A 134 1.83 -18.99 0.55
C ASP A 134 0.48 -18.91 -0.20
N ASP A 135 -0.30 -17.86 0.07
CA ASP A 135 -1.54 -17.59 -0.63
C ASP A 135 -1.36 -16.55 -1.76
N ARG A 136 -2.46 -16.09 -2.36
CA ARG A 136 -2.39 -15.18 -3.52
C ARG A 136 -2.36 -13.70 -3.12
N TYR A 137 -2.69 -13.38 -1.88
CA TYR A 137 -2.80 -12.05 -1.35
C TYR A 137 -1.47 -11.67 -0.69
N PRO A 138 -0.85 -10.56 -1.08
CA PRO A 138 0.30 -10.05 -0.37
C PRO A 138 0.00 -9.81 1.10
N ASP A 139 0.95 -10.10 1.98
CA ASP A 139 0.90 -9.80 3.39
C ASP A 139 1.75 -8.56 3.70
N LEU A 140 1.50 -7.94 4.86
CA LEU A 140 2.36 -6.89 5.40
C LEU A 140 3.17 -7.44 6.57
N ALA A 141 4.49 -7.34 6.48
CA ALA A 141 5.39 -7.48 7.61
C ALA A 141 5.72 -6.10 8.18
N SER A 142 5.62 -5.95 9.50
CA SER A 142 5.97 -4.72 10.22
C SER A 142 6.93 -5.04 11.34
N TYR A 143 8.08 -4.38 11.36
CA TYR A 143 9.00 -4.40 12.48
C TYR A 143 8.86 -3.10 13.27
N GLY A 144 8.67 -3.19 14.58
CA GLY A 144 8.41 -2.02 15.43
C GLY A 144 8.76 -2.24 16.88
N HIS A 145 8.69 -1.15 17.63
CA HIS A 145 8.89 -1.12 19.08
C HIS A 145 7.57 -1.41 19.80
N GLU A 146 7.55 -2.40 20.69
CA GLU A 146 6.35 -2.81 21.45
C GLU A 146 6.31 -2.23 22.87
N GLY A 147 7.37 -1.51 23.27
CA GLY A 147 7.53 -0.97 24.60
C GLY A 147 8.55 -1.75 25.44
N ASP A 148 9.03 -1.13 26.51
CA ASP A 148 10.02 -1.67 27.45
C ASP A 148 11.33 -2.13 26.77
N GLY A 149 11.65 -1.54 25.60
CA GLY A 149 12.82 -1.90 24.79
C GLY A 149 12.67 -3.19 23.99
N VAL A 150 11.46 -3.76 23.94
CA VAL A 150 11.14 -4.94 23.12
C VAL A 150 10.80 -4.52 21.70
N TYR A 151 11.34 -5.24 20.73
CA TYR A 151 11.03 -5.05 19.32
C TYR A 151 10.50 -6.35 18.72
N MET A 152 9.47 -6.23 17.91
CA MET A 152 8.78 -7.37 17.31
C MET A 152 8.59 -7.15 15.82
N THR A 153 8.61 -8.26 15.09
CA THR A 153 8.01 -8.33 13.75
C THR A 153 6.59 -8.90 13.88
N TRP A 154 5.65 -8.21 13.25
CA TRP A 154 4.24 -8.56 13.12
C TRP A 154 3.87 -8.82 11.67
N ALA A 155 2.87 -9.69 11.48
CA ALA A 155 2.18 -9.84 10.21
C ALA A 155 0.80 -9.18 10.26
N ARG A 156 0.36 -8.62 9.13
CA ARG A 156 -1.04 -8.38 8.79
C ARG A 156 -1.31 -9.14 7.50
N LEU A 157 -2.15 -10.17 7.57
CA LEU A 157 -2.40 -11.02 6.41
C LEU A 157 -3.29 -10.32 5.38
N GLY A 158 -3.03 -10.61 4.11
CA GLY A 158 -3.84 -10.19 2.98
C GLY A 158 -5.11 -11.01 2.82
N SER A 159 -6.10 -10.45 2.11
CA SER A 159 -7.39 -11.07 1.82
C SER A 159 -8.09 -10.34 0.68
N GLU A 160 -9.30 -10.77 0.30
CA GLU A 160 -10.14 -10.03 -0.66
C GLU A 160 -10.57 -8.63 -0.19
N GLU A 161 -10.39 -8.31 1.09
CA GLU A 161 -10.62 -6.97 1.65
C GLU A 161 -9.31 -6.16 1.78
N GLY A 162 -8.19 -6.70 1.30
CA GLY A 162 -6.85 -6.20 1.56
C GLY A 162 -6.30 -6.72 2.89
N LEU A 163 -5.54 -5.88 3.59
CA LEU A 163 -4.88 -6.23 4.85
C LEU A 163 -5.83 -6.32 6.03
N ASP A 164 -5.61 -7.32 6.88
CA ASP A 164 -6.24 -7.45 8.18
C ASP A 164 -6.13 -6.16 9.00
N ARG A 165 -7.28 -5.69 9.51
CA ARG A 165 -7.34 -4.44 10.31
C ARG A 165 -6.72 -4.59 11.69
N LYS A 166 -6.78 -5.80 12.26
CA LYS A 166 -6.39 -6.09 13.65
C LYS A 166 -5.65 -7.43 13.70
N PRO A 167 -4.73 -7.62 14.67
CA PRO A 167 -4.09 -8.92 14.85
C PRO A 167 -5.10 -9.97 15.31
N ASP A 168 -5.16 -11.08 14.58
CA ASP A 168 -5.94 -12.27 14.92
C ASP A 168 -5.03 -13.46 15.32
N GLU A 169 -5.60 -14.66 15.46
CA GLU A 169 -4.83 -15.86 15.80
C GLU A 169 -3.89 -16.33 14.68
N MET A 170 -4.20 -16.02 13.41
CA MET A 170 -3.36 -16.38 12.26
C MET A 170 -2.15 -15.46 12.17
N ASN A 171 -2.37 -14.14 12.26
CA ASN A 171 -1.33 -13.11 12.33
C ASN A 171 -0.29 -13.43 13.41
N ARG A 172 -0.76 -13.86 14.59
CA ARG A 172 0.08 -14.20 15.73
C ARG A 172 1.09 -15.32 15.48
N ARG A 173 0.85 -16.21 14.51
CA ARG A 173 1.78 -17.31 14.19
C ARG A 173 3.09 -16.81 13.60
N TYR A 174 3.06 -15.62 13.00
CA TYR A 174 4.19 -15.00 12.31
C TYR A 174 4.90 -13.96 13.17
N MET A 175 4.44 -13.73 14.41
CA MET A 175 5.14 -12.85 15.35
C MET A 175 6.52 -13.39 15.68
N ARG A 176 7.52 -12.52 15.67
CA ARG A 176 8.90 -12.83 16.06
C ARG A 176 9.45 -11.69 16.91
N GLU A 177 10.07 -12.03 18.03
CA GLU A 177 10.90 -11.08 18.77
C GLU A 177 12.19 -10.85 18.00
N ALA A 178 12.65 -9.60 17.95
CA ALA A 178 13.90 -9.26 17.28
C ALA A 178 15.08 -9.51 18.21
N ASP A 179 16.02 -10.35 17.76
CA ASP A 179 17.21 -10.70 18.52
C ASP A 179 18.21 -9.53 18.67
N GLN A 180 18.12 -8.52 17.79
CA GLN A 180 18.96 -7.31 17.78
C GLN A 180 18.13 -6.07 17.43
N THR A 181 18.22 -5.04 18.26
CA THR A 181 17.44 -3.80 18.13
C THR A 181 18.22 -2.65 17.48
N ASP A 182 19.52 -2.82 17.25
CA ASP A 182 20.40 -1.81 16.66
C ASP A 182 20.43 -1.83 15.11
N GLN A 183 19.71 -2.77 14.47
CA GLN A 183 19.72 -2.93 13.01
C GLN A 183 18.59 -2.14 12.35
N LYS A 184 18.89 -1.45 11.24
CA LYS A 184 17.90 -0.74 10.42
C LYS A 184 16.89 -1.66 9.73
N THR A 185 17.32 -2.87 9.37
CA THR A 185 16.47 -3.94 8.85
C THR A 185 16.81 -5.19 9.65
N PRO A 186 15.94 -5.65 10.56
CA PRO A 186 16.24 -6.83 11.35
C PRO A 186 16.12 -8.09 10.48
N GLU A 187 16.85 -9.15 10.85
CA GLU A 187 16.75 -10.47 10.20
C GLU A 187 15.34 -11.08 10.30
N SER A 188 14.52 -10.60 11.24
CA SER A 188 13.14 -11.04 11.43
C SER A 188 12.17 -10.47 10.39
N LEU A 189 12.54 -9.40 9.67
CA LEU A 189 11.73 -8.86 8.58
C LEU A 189 11.96 -9.71 7.31
N PRO A 190 10.92 -10.35 6.75
CA PRO A 190 11.07 -11.15 5.54
C PRO A 190 11.53 -10.28 4.38
N GLU A 191 12.37 -10.85 3.51
CA GLU A 191 12.67 -10.21 2.24
C GLU A 191 11.40 -10.15 1.40
N ALA A 192 11.08 -8.97 0.87
CA ALA A 192 10.01 -8.84 -0.09
C ALA A 192 10.38 -9.65 -1.35
N ASP A 193 9.53 -10.59 -1.76
CA ASP A 193 9.60 -11.24 -3.07
C ASP A 193 8.52 -10.66 -4.01
N PRO A 194 8.78 -9.48 -4.61
CA PRO A 194 7.83 -8.90 -5.55
C PRO A 194 7.62 -9.77 -6.79
N THR A 195 8.46 -10.78 -7.08
CA THR A 195 8.23 -11.66 -8.23
C THR A 195 7.13 -12.69 -8.01
N THR A 196 6.81 -13.00 -6.75
CA THR A 196 5.65 -13.82 -6.36
C THR A 196 4.33 -13.10 -6.68
N PHE A 197 4.29 -11.79 -6.47
CA PHE A 197 3.08 -10.97 -6.62
C PHE A 197 2.98 -10.25 -7.97
N TYR A 198 4.12 -10.06 -8.64
CA TYR A 198 4.23 -9.42 -9.96
C TYR A 198 5.07 -10.30 -10.89
N PRO A 199 4.49 -11.37 -11.46
CA PRO A 199 5.21 -12.13 -12.47
C PRO A 199 5.59 -11.20 -13.62
N PRO A 200 6.83 -11.25 -14.13
CA PRO A 200 7.22 -10.46 -15.28
C PRO A 200 6.25 -10.78 -16.42
N CYS A 201 5.78 -9.75 -17.15
CA CYS A 201 5.11 -10.01 -18.40
C CYS A 201 6.04 -10.85 -19.26
N ASP A 202 5.63 -12.07 -19.62
CA ASP A 202 6.41 -12.93 -20.51
C ASP A 202 6.74 -12.15 -21.77
N GLY A 203 8.01 -11.77 -21.92
CA GLY A 203 8.49 -11.10 -23.11
C GLY A 203 8.37 -12.05 -24.29
N ASP A 204 7.47 -11.74 -25.21
CA ASP A 204 7.40 -12.17 -26.61
C ASP A 204 8.28 -13.39 -26.96
N GLY A 205 7.83 -14.57 -26.53
CA GLY A 205 8.27 -15.85 -27.05
C GLY A 205 7.23 -16.37 -28.05
N ASP A 206 7.38 -15.97 -29.31
CA ASP A 206 6.74 -16.47 -30.52
C ASP A 206 5.64 -17.56 -30.36
N GLY A 207 4.38 -17.11 -30.45
CA GLY A 207 3.33 -17.78 -31.25
C GLY A 207 2.62 -18.99 -30.66
N ASP A 208 1.59 -18.78 -29.85
CA ASP A 208 0.22 -19.25 -30.15
C ASP A 208 -0.79 -18.45 -29.29
N GLY A 209 -1.92 -18.09 -29.89
CA GLY A 209 -2.82 -17.04 -29.40
C GLY A 209 -3.39 -17.28 -28.01
N SER A 210 -3.16 -16.35 -27.09
CA SER A 210 -4.02 -16.13 -25.93
C SER A 210 -4.21 -14.63 -25.73
N ALA A 211 -5.47 -14.21 -25.75
CA ALA A 211 -5.88 -12.81 -25.72
C ALA A 211 -5.38 -12.10 -24.46
N ALA A 212 -4.78 -10.92 -24.64
CA ALA A 212 -4.66 -9.93 -23.58
C ALA A 212 -6.05 -9.73 -22.94
N LYS A 213 -6.17 -9.99 -21.64
CA LYS A 213 -7.37 -9.62 -20.89
C LYS A 213 -7.44 -8.09 -20.89
N GLU A 214 -8.40 -7.53 -21.62
CA GLU A 214 -8.79 -6.13 -21.48
C GLU A 214 -9.05 -5.84 -19.99
N PRO A 215 -8.66 -4.66 -19.48
CA PRO A 215 -9.10 -4.22 -18.16
C PRO A 215 -10.64 -4.19 -18.11
N PRO A 216 -11.26 -4.57 -16.97
CA PRO A 216 -12.70 -4.62 -16.87
C PRO A 216 -13.30 -3.23 -17.09
N LYS A 217 -14.20 -3.12 -18.07
CA LYS A 217 -14.96 -1.90 -18.36
C LYS A 217 -15.70 -1.45 -17.09
N SER A 218 -15.38 -0.24 -16.65
CA SER A 218 -16.06 0.49 -15.57
C SER A 218 -17.58 0.32 -15.65
N ARG A 219 -18.19 -0.33 -14.66
CA ARG A 219 -19.64 -0.30 -14.48
C ARG A 219 -20.02 1.05 -13.89
N GLN A 220 -20.37 2.00 -14.74
CA GLN A 220 -21.13 3.18 -14.33
C GLN A 220 -22.41 2.71 -13.63
N ARG A 221 -22.49 2.89 -12.31
CA ARG A 221 -23.75 2.74 -11.58
C ARG A 221 -24.68 3.87 -12.03
N ALA A 222 -25.77 3.48 -12.69
CA ALA A 222 -26.88 4.37 -13.00
C ALA A 222 -27.41 5.00 -11.70
N ALA A 223 -27.41 6.33 -11.65
CA ALA A 223 -28.10 7.10 -10.62
C ALA A 223 -29.59 6.74 -10.67
N LYS A 224 -30.11 6.21 -9.56
CA LYS A 224 -31.55 5.99 -9.39
C LYS A 224 -32.16 7.32 -8.95
N GLU A 225 -32.81 7.95 -9.91
CA GLU A 225 -33.61 9.17 -9.78
C GLU A 225 -34.68 8.99 -8.68
N SER A 226 -34.58 9.74 -7.59
CA SER A 226 -35.62 9.81 -6.57
C SER A 226 -36.65 10.86 -6.98
N ALA A 227 -37.88 10.43 -7.26
CA ALA A 227 -39.01 11.33 -7.51
C ALA A 227 -39.34 12.19 -6.27
N PRO A 228 -39.79 13.45 -6.45
CA PRO A 228 -40.16 14.32 -5.34
C PRO A 228 -41.52 13.94 -4.72
N ALA A 229 -41.57 13.97 -3.39
CA ALA A 229 -42.78 13.76 -2.61
C ALA A 229 -43.75 14.94 -2.76
N ASP A 230 -45.01 14.57 -2.95
CA ASP A 230 -46.16 15.42 -3.23
C ASP A 230 -46.60 16.26 -2.01
N THR A 231 -47.26 17.36 -2.32
CA THR A 231 -47.58 18.49 -1.46
C THR A 231 -48.91 18.23 -0.74
N ALA A 232 -48.92 18.25 0.60
CA ALA A 232 -50.17 18.29 1.37
C ALA A 232 -50.29 19.62 2.12
N ARG A 233 -51.18 20.48 1.61
CA ARG A 233 -51.65 21.73 2.23
C ARG A 233 -52.43 21.41 3.51
N VAL A 234 -52.10 22.09 4.61
CA VAL A 234 -53.00 22.27 5.76
C VAL A 234 -53.48 23.72 5.74
N ALA A 235 -54.80 23.89 5.59
CA ALA A 235 -55.47 25.17 5.71
C ALA A 235 -55.67 25.50 7.20
N VAL A 236 -55.33 26.73 7.58
CA VAL A 236 -55.72 27.35 8.85
C VAL A 236 -56.78 28.40 8.52
N THR A 237 -57.97 28.21 9.09
CA THR A 237 -59.00 29.24 9.33
C THR A 237 -59.64 28.94 10.66
#